data_AF-A0A7Y3UDU0-F1
#
_entry.id   AF-A0A7Y3UDU0-F1
#
_cell.length_a   1.000
_cell.length_b   1.000
_cell.length_c   1.000
_cell.angle_alpha   90.00
_cell.angle_beta   90.00
_cell.angle_gamma   90.00
#
_symmetry.space_group_name_H-M   'P 1'
#
loop_
_entity.id
_entity.type
_entity.pdbx_description
1 polymer ?
#
loop_
_entity_poly.entity_id
_entity_poly.type
_entity_poly.pdbx_seq_one_letter_code
_entity_poly.pdbx_strand_id
1 'polypeptide(L)'
;MRTFPCALLNTEVELSDERERHIAQRHPELLPEHLDAIAETLADPDEVRRSGRFGHASLFSKWFTHVHSGKYVVVVVVSEYEPASRHWIVTAYVSRKLASGEVIWKRD
;
A
#
# COMPACT_ATOMS: atom_id res chain seq x y z
N MET A 1 6.22 -7.09 14.04
CA MET A 1 6.01 -7.39 12.61
C MET A 1 4.57 -7.78 12.39
N ARG A 2 3.92 -7.26 11.34
CA ARG A 2 2.54 -7.58 10.96
C ARG A 2 2.53 -8.10 9.52
N THR A 3 1.49 -8.84 9.17
CA THR A 3 1.21 -9.26 7.79
C THR A 3 -0.23 -8.90 7.42
N PHE A 4 -0.44 -8.61 6.14
CA PHE A 4 -1.74 -8.29 5.58
C PHE A 4 -2.03 -9.19 4.38
N PRO A 5 -3.19 -9.85 4.30
CA PRO A 5 -3.56 -10.61 3.12
C PRO A 5 -3.72 -9.68 1.91
N CYS A 6 -3.22 -10.09 0.76
CA CYS A 6 -3.39 -9.37 -0.50
C CYS A 6 -3.95 -10.31 -1.57
N ALA A 7 -5.19 -10.05 -1.98
CA ALA A 7 -5.88 -10.89 -2.97
C ALA A 7 -5.17 -10.88 -4.34
N LEU A 8 -4.66 -9.71 -4.76
CA LEU A 8 -4.00 -9.58 -6.07
C LEU A 8 -2.61 -10.23 -6.14
N LEU A 9 -1.92 -10.34 -5.01
CA LEU A 9 -0.63 -11.05 -4.93
C LEU A 9 -0.79 -12.52 -4.52
N ASN A 10 -2.02 -12.94 -4.17
CA ASN A 10 -2.36 -14.27 -3.69
C ASN A 10 -1.47 -14.75 -2.52
N THR A 11 -1.07 -13.82 -1.65
CA THR A 11 -0.18 -14.07 -0.51
C THR A 11 -0.28 -12.90 0.49
N GLU A 12 0.50 -12.96 1.58
CA GLU A 12 0.60 -11.89 2.56
C GLU A 12 1.69 -10.87 2.22
N VAL A 13 1.46 -9.63 2.63
CA VAL A 13 2.42 -8.52 2.54
C VAL A 13 2.87 -8.13 3.94
N GLU A 14 4.17 -8.07 4.13
CA GLU A 14 4.79 -7.79 5.43
C GLU A 14 4.87 -6.29 5.71
N LEU A 15 4.60 -5.92 6.97
CA LEU A 15 4.96 -4.63 7.54
C LEU A 15 5.91 -4.87 8.72
N SER A 16 7.18 -4.54 8.53
CA SER A 16 8.18 -4.60 9.60
C SER A 16 7.97 -3.47 10.61
N ASP A 17 8.40 -3.66 11.86
CA ASP A 17 8.25 -2.63 12.90
C ASP A 17 9.04 -1.36 12.57
N GLU A 18 10.16 -1.49 11.84
CA GLU A 18 10.92 -0.37 11.31
C GLU A 18 10.08 0.45 10.31
N ARG A 19 9.40 -0.24 9.37
CA ARG A 19 8.57 0.39 8.35
C ARG A 19 7.30 0.99 8.94
N GLU A 20 6.68 0.34 9.92
CA GLU A 20 5.53 0.88 10.67
C GLU A 20 5.92 2.20 11.36
N ARG A 21 7.06 2.24 12.08
CA ARG A 21 7.56 3.48 12.69
C ARG A 21 7.89 4.55 11.66
N HIS A 22 8.54 4.17 10.55
CA HIS A 22 8.84 5.10 9.47
C HIS A 22 7.57 5.75 8.91
N ILE A 23 6.52 4.96 8.67
CA ILE A 23 5.23 5.44 8.19
C ILE A 23 4.59 6.35 9.25
N ALA A 24 4.52 5.95 10.52
CA ALA A 24 3.95 6.79 11.58
C ALA A 24 4.69 8.13 11.75
N GLN A 25 6.01 8.17 11.55
CA GLN A 25 6.79 9.40 11.65
C GLN A 25 6.65 10.31 10.42
N ARG A 26 6.57 9.73 9.22
CA ARG A 26 6.50 10.48 7.94
C ARG A 26 5.09 10.83 7.53
N HIS A 27 4.13 10.00 7.91
CA HIS A 27 2.72 10.04 7.57
C HIS A 27 1.87 9.89 8.83
N PRO A 28 1.98 10.83 9.80
CA PRO A 28 1.18 10.80 11.04
C PRO A 28 -0.32 10.95 10.77
N GLU A 29 -0.72 11.37 9.57
CA GLU A 29 -2.10 11.39 9.11
C GLU A 29 -2.67 10.00 8.80
N LEU A 30 -1.83 8.97 8.72
CA LEU A 30 -2.22 7.59 8.44
C LEU A 30 -2.09 6.72 9.67
N LEU A 31 -0.94 6.74 10.34
CA LEU A 31 -0.68 5.91 11.51
C LEU A 31 -0.49 6.75 12.76
N PRO A 32 -0.98 6.25 13.92
CA PRO A 32 -1.51 4.90 14.15
C PRO A 32 -3.00 4.68 13.82
N GLU A 33 -3.78 5.73 13.58
CA GLU A 33 -5.26 5.68 13.61
C GLU A 33 -5.89 4.89 12.46
N HIS A 34 -5.26 4.82 11.29
CA HIS A 34 -5.82 4.21 10.07
C HIS A 34 -5.00 3.01 9.57
N LEU A 35 -4.56 2.16 10.51
CA LEU A 35 -3.88 0.90 10.16
C LEU A 35 -4.81 -0.08 9.41
N ASP A 36 -6.10 -0.07 9.75
CA ASP A 36 -7.16 -0.80 9.06
C ASP A 36 -7.26 -0.39 7.58
N ALA A 37 -7.13 0.89 7.27
CA ALA A 37 -7.14 1.38 5.90
C ALA A 37 -5.96 0.82 5.07
N ILE A 38 -4.80 0.55 5.68
CA ILE A 38 -3.69 -0.16 5.01
C ILE A 38 -4.09 -1.60 4.68
N ALA A 39 -4.68 -2.32 5.65
CA ALA A 39 -5.14 -3.68 5.46
C ALA A 39 -6.20 -3.78 4.36
N GLU A 40 -7.20 -2.90 4.39
CA GLU A 40 -8.27 -2.82 3.39
C GLU A 40 -7.74 -2.46 2.00
N THR A 41 -6.75 -1.56 1.91
CA THR A 41 -6.13 -1.20 0.63
C THR A 41 -5.41 -2.39 -0.01
N LEU A 42 -4.79 -3.27 0.78
CA LEU A 42 -4.12 -4.48 0.28
C LEU A 42 -5.09 -5.61 -0.05
N ALA A 43 -6.15 -5.76 0.76
CA ALA A 43 -7.16 -6.80 0.58
C ALA A 43 -8.07 -6.51 -0.63
N ASP A 44 -8.48 -5.25 -0.80
CA ASP A 44 -9.47 -4.82 -1.78
C ASP A 44 -9.14 -3.39 -2.29
N PRO A 45 -8.10 -3.22 -3.13
CA PRO A 45 -7.73 -1.93 -3.72
C PRO A 45 -8.73 -1.45 -4.78
N ASP A 46 -8.78 -0.14 -5.04
CA ASP A 46 -9.50 0.41 -6.20
C ASP A 46 -8.62 0.41 -7.46
N GLU A 47 -7.31 0.62 -7.28
CA GLU A 47 -6.36 0.72 -8.38
C GLU A 47 -4.97 0.27 -7.94
N VAL A 48 -4.26 -0.46 -8.81
CA VAL A 48 -2.86 -0.80 -8.63
C VAL A 48 -2.04 -0.27 -9.79
N ARG A 49 -0.98 0.49 -9.46
CA ARG A 49 -0.02 1.02 -10.43
C ARG A 49 1.35 0.40 -10.24
N ARG A 50 2.05 0.15 -11.33
CA ARG A 50 3.49 -0.13 -11.28
C ARG A 50 4.26 1.20 -11.15
N SER A 51 5.23 1.24 -10.23
CA SER A 51 6.08 2.41 -10.07
C SER A 51 7.01 2.58 -11.27
N GLY A 52 6.97 3.75 -11.90
CA GLY A 52 7.92 4.09 -12.97
C GLY A 52 9.36 4.33 -12.47
N ARG A 53 9.55 4.53 -11.16
CA ARG A 53 10.87 4.78 -10.55
C ARG A 53 11.52 3.52 -9.98
N PHE A 54 10.71 2.52 -9.64
CA PHE A 54 11.16 1.28 -9.00
C PHE A 54 10.40 0.11 -9.63
N GLY A 55 11.00 -0.60 -10.59
CA GLY A 55 10.32 -1.62 -11.40
C GLY A 55 9.68 -2.77 -10.61
N HIS A 56 10.15 -3.02 -9.38
CA HIS A 56 9.63 -4.05 -8.48
C HIS A 56 8.60 -3.53 -7.46
N ALA A 57 8.23 -2.25 -7.53
CA ALA A 57 7.28 -1.64 -6.61
C ALA A 57 5.91 -1.44 -7.26
N SER A 58 4.86 -1.85 -6.55
CA SER A 58 3.46 -1.64 -6.89
C SER A 58 2.82 -0.70 -5.87
N LEU A 59 1.98 0.20 -6.35
CA LEU A 59 1.23 1.17 -5.55
C LEU A 59 -0.23 0.73 -5.53
N PHE A 60 -0.66 0.17 -4.41
CA PHE A 60 -2.05 -0.19 -4.14
C PHE A 60 -2.75 1.05 -3.60
N SER A 61 -3.91 1.39 -4.17
CA SER A 61 -4.63 2.61 -3.81
C SER A 61 -6.10 2.32 -3.58
N LYS A 62 -6.67 2.88 -2.51
CA LYS A 62 -8.10 2.81 -2.22
C LYS A 62 -8.60 4.15 -1.69
N TRP A 63 -9.77 4.58 -2.16
CA TRP A 63 -10.44 5.78 -1.69
C TRP A 63 -11.24 5.50 -0.42
N PHE A 64 -11.05 6.34 0.59
CA PHE A 64 -11.81 6.28 1.82
C PHE A 64 -12.54 7.59 2.06
N THR A 65 -13.86 7.52 2.22
CA THR A 65 -14.70 8.68 2.52
C THR A 65 -14.44 9.25 3.93
N HIS A 66 -14.05 8.38 4.87
CA HIS A 66 -13.82 8.75 6.27
C HIS A 66 -12.37 9.18 6.56
N VAL A 67 -11.38 8.73 5.78
CA VAL A 67 -9.98 9.15 5.96
C VAL A 67 -9.83 10.60 5.51
N HIS A 68 -9.63 11.50 6.47
CA HIS A 68 -9.35 12.92 6.22
C HIS A 68 -10.36 13.61 5.27
N SER A 69 -11.66 13.30 5.43
CA SER A 69 -12.76 13.84 4.62
C SER A 69 -12.68 13.49 3.13
N GLY A 70 -12.28 12.26 2.79
CA GLY A 70 -12.21 11.79 1.42
C GLY A 70 -10.79 11.90 0.85
N LYS A 71 -10.00 10.84 1.00
CA LYS A 71 -8.67 10.74 0.41
C LYS A 71 -8.35 9.31 0.01
N TYR A 72 -7.36 9.16 -0.87
CA TYR A 72 -6.75 7.87 -1.15
C TYR A 72 -5.78 7.50 -0.04
N VAL A 73 -5.83 6.26 0.41
CA VAL A 73 -4.69 5.61 1.06
C VAL A 73 -3.92 4.87 -0.03
N VAL A 74 -2.62 5.11 -0.07
CA VAL A 74 -1.70 4.49 -1.03
C VAL A 74 -0.68 3.66 -0.25
N VAL A 75 -0.61 2.36 -0.54
CA VAL A 75 0.33 1.42 0.06
C VAL A 75 1.35 0.99 -1.01
N VAL A 76 2.62 1.25 -0.74
CA VAL A 76 3.71 0.92 -1.66
C VAL A 76 4.32 -0.41 -1.24
N VAL A 77 4.18 -1.42 -2.10
CA VAL A 77 4.67 -2.78 -1.88
C VAL A 77 5.81 -3.07 -2.82
N VAL A 78 6.94 -3.52 -2.29
CA VAL A 78 8.03 -4.08 -3.09
C VAL A 78 7.90 -5.59 -3.11
N SER A 79 8.11 -6.18 -4.29
CA SER A 79 8.07 -7.63 -4.51
C SER A 79 9.44 -8.13 -4.94
N GLU A 80 10.01 -9.04 -4.17
CA GLU A 80 11.22 -9.79 -4.53
C GLU A 80 10.79 -11.15 -5.09
N TYR A 81 11.24 -11.44 -6.31
CA TYR A 81 10.92 -12.68 -7.01
C TYR A 81 12.17 -13.55 -6.98
N GLU A 82 12.10 -14.67 -6.24
CA GLU A 82 13.10 -15.74 -6.07
C GLU A 82 14.10 -15.60 -4.89
N PRO A 83 14.40 -16.71 -4.17
CA PRO A 83 13.80 -18.05 -4.29
C PRO A 83 12.44 -18.20 -3.60
N ALA A 84 12.01 -17.22 -2.81
CA ALA A 84 10.66 -17.13 -2.25
C ALA A 84 10.09 -15.74 -2.55
N SER A 85 8.87 -15.69 -3.09
CA SER A 85 8.20 -14.42 -3.37
C SER A 85 7.89 -13.71 -2.05
N ARG A 86 8.68 -12.68 -1.73
CA ARG A 86 8.49 -11.85 -0.55
C ARG A 86 7.92 -10.51 -0.96
N HIS A 87 6.91 -10.06 -0.23
CA HIS A 87 6.26 -8.78 -0.45
C HIS A 87 6.27 -7.98 0.85
N TRP A 88 6.71 -6.73 0.79
CA TRP A 88 6.72 -5.88 1.99
C TRP A 88 6.37 -4.43 1.68
N ILE A 89 5.76 -3.78 2.67
CA ILE A 89 5.43 -2.38 2.64
C ILE A 89 6.70 -1.55 2.87
N VAL A 90 7.06 -0.70 1.92
CA VAL A 90 8.17 0.26 2.08
C VAL A 90 7.71 1.62 2.61
N THR A 91 6.50 2.02 2.26
CA THR A 91 5.81 3.19 2.81
C THR A 91 4.31 3.11 2.52
N ALA A 92 3.50 3.85 3.26
CA ALA A 92 2.10 4.08 2.99
C ALA A 92 1.77 5.53 3.35
N TYR A 93 0.85 6.16 2.62
CA TYR A 93 0.53 7.57 2.81
C TYR A 93 -0.87 7.91 2.33
N VAL A 94 -1.35 9.07 2.75
CA VAL A 94 -2.64 9.59 2.30
C VAL A 94 -2.42 10.62 1.19
N SER A 95 -3.21 10.55 0.12
CA SER A 95 -3.12 11.49 -1.01
C SER A 95 -4.47 11.91 -1.56
N ARG A 96 -4.52 13.11 -2.15
CA ARG A 96 -5.67 13.59 -2.93
C ARG A 96 -5.64 13.12 -4.38
N LYS A 97 -4.47 12.75 -4.90
CA LYS A 97 -4.26 12.33 -6.29
C LYS A 97 -3.36 11.11 -6.32
N LEU A 98 -3.67 10.16 -7.19
CA LEU A 98 -2.83 8.99 -7.40
C LEU A 98 -1.54 9.39 -8.13
N ALA A 99 -0.44 8.73 -7.79
CA ALA A 99 0.85 8.97 -8.43
C ALA A 99 0.81 8.63 -9.92
N SER A 100 1.67 9.29 -10.71
CA SER A 100 1.90 8.89 -12.09
C SER A 100 2.57 7.51 -12.13
N GLY A 101 2.19 6.71 -13.12
CA GLY A 101 2.62 5.33 -13.26
C GLY A 101 1.66 4.55 -14.15
N GLU A 102 2.10 3.38 -14.61
CA GLU A 102 1.29 2.48 -15.42
C GLU A 102 0.22 1.83 -14.53
N VAL A 103 -1.05 1.97 -14.90
CA VAL A 103 -2.14 1.23 -14.25
C VAL A 103 -2.05 -0.21 -14.74
N ILE A 104 -1.73 -1.13 -13.83
CA ILE A 104 -1.63 -2.57 -14.13
C ILE A 104 -2.91 -3.32 -13.75
N TRP A 105 -3.70 -2.73 -12.85
CA TRP A 105 -4.99 -3.26 -12.46
C TRP A 105 -5.89 -2.13 -11.96
N LYS A 106 -7.19 -2.22 -12.25
CA LYS A 106 -8.20 -1.30 -11.73
C LYS A 106 -9.48 -2.07 -11.47
N ARG A 107 -10.19 -1.69 -10.40
CA ARG A 107 -11.53 -2.19 -10.12
C ARG A 107 -12.51 -1.68 -11.18
N ASP A 108 -13.35 -2.59 -11.69
CA ASP A 108 -14.46 -2.27 -12.60
C ASP A 108 -15.61 -1.55 -11.89
#